data_AF-H2YH77-F1
#
_entry.id   AF-H2YH77-F1
#
_cell.length_a   1.000
_cell.length_b   1.000
_cell.length_c   1.000
_cell.angle_alpha   90.00
_cell.angle_beta   90.00
_cell.angle_gamma   90.00
#
_symmetry.space_group_name_H-M   'P 1'
#
loop_
_entity.id
_entity.type
_entity.pdbx_description
1 polymer ?
#
loop_
_entity_poly.entity_id
_entity_poly.type
_entity_poly.pdbx_seq_one_letter_code
_entity_poly.pdbx_strand_id
1 'polypeptide(L)'
;MSVAESSFALETTLSPLWDPSLRNEASGSRLPDHKVSTRKNQAKFSNPEESEKYLKELARPVPVILIRRSGFQNSASVLPQHLATADSSETKSVPPRSFGAGWDLIMPAKWATAFWISLIYHQARAGGLREQSRVHLEYKKPFFPRDYPECQSGANYWDAVMKEKKKVYYRKPPAKRANYHHLASPFPFAPCWQHIFDQDVKTKLSVTDLTQNTKILNECIKEQ
;
A
#
# COMPACT_ATOMS: atom_id res chain seq x y z
N MET A 1 3.73 17.51 -38.68
CA MET A 1 3.82 17.98 -37.29
C MET A 1 4.91 17.19 -36.60
N SER A 2 5.96 17.89 -36.18
CA SER A 2 7.22 17.34 -35.71
C SER A 2 7.06 16.55 -34.40
N VAL A 3 7.64 15.36 -34.37
CA VAL A 3 7.83 14.51 -33.19
C VAL A 3 8.89 15.16 -32.32
N ALA A 4 8.46 15.99 -31.36
CA ALA A 4 9.30 16.46 -30.27
C ALA A 4 9.16 15.48 -29.09
N GLU A 5 9.60 14.23 -29.28
CA GLU A 5 9.64 13.23 -28.21
C GLU A 5 11.08 12.89 -27.80
N SER A 6 11.30 12.96 -26.48
CA SER A 6 12.27 12.18 -25.69
C SER A 6 13.67 12.74 -25.33
N SER A 7 14.02 13.99 -25.59
CA SER A 7 15.27 14.55 -25.03
C SER A 7 15.14 15.05 -23.58
N PHE A 8 13.96 15.51 -23.16
CA PHE A 8 13.76 16.14 -21.84
C PHE A 8 13.73 15.15 -20.66
N ALA A 9 13.44 13.88 -20.91
CA ALA A 9 13.24 12.88 -19.86
C ALA A 9 14.57 12.27 -19.35
N LEU A 10 15.61 12.17 -20.19
CA LEU A 10 16.83 11.44 -19.80
C LEU A 10 17.63 12.19 -18.72
N GLU A 11 17.81 13.51 -18.84
CA GLU A 11 18.49 14.31 -17.79
C GLU A 11 17.69 14.37 -16.47
N THR A 12 16.36 14.31 -16.54
CA THR A 12 15.48 14.35 -15.35
C THR A 12 15.32 13.01 -14.65
N THR A 13 15.73 11.89 -15.27
CA THR A 13 15.68 10.55 -14.67
C THR A 13 16.86 10.22 -13.75
N LEU A 14 17.97 10.97 -13.86
CA LEU A 14 19.15 10.80 -13.02
C LEU A 14 18.98 11.60 -11.71
N SER A 15 18.66 10.90 -10.63
CA SER A 15 18.55 11.54 -9.31
C SER A 15 19.87 11.53 -8.55
N PRO A 16 20.32 12.66 -7.98
CA PRO A 16 21.49 12.71 -7.09
C PRO A 16 21.26 11.96 -5.77
N LEU A 17 20.02 11.52 -5.50
CA LEU A 17 19.68 10.74 -4.30
C LEU A 17 20.36 9.37 -4.26
N TRP A 18 20.72 8.83 -5.43
CA TRP A 18 21.37 7.52 -5.53
C TRP A 18 22.86 7.57 -5.17
N ASP A 19 23.50 8.74 -5.22
CA ASP A 19 24.85 8.93 -4.72
C ASP A 19 24.84 9.01 -3.17
N PRO A 20 25.53 8.08 -2.48
CA PRO A 20 25.65 8.11 -1.03
C PRO A 20 26.21 9.44 -0.48
N SER A 21 27.17 10.06 -1.17
CA SER A 21 27.86 11.27 -0.70
C SER A 21 26.89 12.45 -0.62
N LEU A 22 26.22 12.76 -1.75
CA LEU A 22 25.23 13.83 -1.84
C LEU A 22 24.03 13.58 -0.92
N ARG A 23 23.55 12.34 -0.83
CA ARG A 23 22.45 11.97 0.08
C ARG A 23 22.82 12.15 1.56
N ASN A 24 24.06 11.83 1.93
CA ASN A 24 24.55 12.01 3.30
C ASN A 24 24.76 13.48 3.63
N GLU A 25 25.28 14.27 2.68
CA GLU A 25 25.38 15.73 2.81
C GLU A 25 23.99 16.36 2.99
N ALA A 26 23.04 16.01 2.12
CA ALA A 26 21.66 16.47 2.24
C ALA A 26 21.05 16.07 3.59
N SER A 27 21.33 14.86 4.08
CA SER A 27 20.87 14.42 5.40
C SER A 27 21.55 15.17 6.54
N GLY A 28 22.83 15.53 6.40
CA GLY A 28 23.61 16.31 7.37
C GLY A 28 23.26 17.78 7.43
N SER A 29 22.77 18.36 6.31
CA SER A 29 22.36 19.76 6.23
C SER A 29 21.05 20.06 6.97
N ARG A 30 20.29 19.03 7.38
CA ARG A 30 19.04 19.21 8.13
C ARG A 30 19.31 19.85 9.48
N LEU A 31 18.67 21.00 9.72
CA LEU A 31 18.68 21.68 11.01
C LEU A 31 17.70 21.02 12.00
N PRO A 32 18.00 21.05 13.30
CA PRO A 32 17.05 20.67 14.35
C PRO A 32 15.80 21.55 14.32
N ASP A 33 14.63 20.94 14.58
CA ASP A 33 13.33 21.60 14.46
C ASP A 33 13.18 22.83 15.36
N HIS A 34 13.79 22.83 16.56
CA HIS A 34 13.78 24.00 17.45
C HIS A 34 14.48 25.21 16.81
N LYS A 35 15.63 25.02 16.14
CA LYS A 35 16.34 26.11 15.45
C LYS A 35 15.53 26.65 14.28
N VAL A 36 14.84 25.78 13.56
CA VAL A 36 13.93 26.17 12.47
C VAL A 36 12.77 26.99 13.02
N SER A 37 12.19 26.60 14.15
CA SER A 37 11.09 27.33 14.80
C SER A 37 11.53 28.72 15.27
N THR A 38 12.70 28.83 15.91
CA THR A 38 13.28 30.12 16.31
C THR A 38 13.47 31.04 15.11
N ARG A 39 14.04 30.54 14.00
CA ARG A 39 14.22 31.31 12.76
C ARG A 39 12.89 31.76 12.16
N LYS A 40 11.88 30.88 12.13
CA LYS A 40 10.52 31.23 11.68
C LYS A 40 9.92 32.34 12.54
N ASN A 41 10.10 32.28 13.87
CA ASN A 41 9.59 33.30 14.76
C ASN A 41 10.31 34.65 14.59
N GLN A 42 11.62 34.65 14.36
CA GLN A 42 12.37 35.87 14.03
C GLN A 42 11.90 36.49 12.72
N ALA A 43 11.73 35.67 11.67
CA ALA A 43 11.30 36.12 10.35
C ALA A 43 9.88 36.71 10.32
N LYS A 44 8.99 36.32 11.25
CA LYS A 44 7.62 36.86 11.35
C LYS A 44 7.56 38.37 11.64
N PHE A 45 8.59 38.92 12.29
CA PHE A 45 8.61 40.32 12.72
C PHE A 45 9.40 41.23 11.77
N SER A 46 10.01 40.68 10.72
CA SER A 46 10.75 41.41 9.70
C SER A 46 9.86 41.76 8.50
N ASN A 47 10.33 42.69 7.65
CA ASN A 47 9.68 42.97 6.37
C ASN A 47 9.56 41.68 5.52
N PRO A 48 8.38 41.35 4.95
CA PRO A 48 8.19 40.15 4.13
C PRO A 48 9.28 39.93 3.07
N GLU A 49 9.69 40.95 2.32
CA GLU A 49 10.69 40.81 1.25
C GLU A 49 12.09 40.44 1.77
N GLU A 50 12.52 41.09 2.84
CA GLU A 50 13.81 40.81 3.49
C GLU A 50 13.82 39.42 4.13
N SER A 51 12.70 39.03 4.73
CA SER A 51 12.54 37.72 5.36
C SER A 51 12.61 36.59 4.32
N GLU A 52 12.01 36.77 3.14
CA GLU A 52 12.05 35.79 2.06
C GLU A 52 13.47 35.65 1.50
N LYS A 53 14.18 36.77 1.30
CA LYS A 53 15.57 36.78 0.84
C LYS A 53 16.48 36.05 1.84
N TYR A 54 16.35 36.35 3.13
CA TYR A 54 17.09 35.70 4.21
C TYR A 54 16.83 34.19 4.27
N LEU A 55 15.57 33.77 4.13
CA LEU A 55 15.21 32.35 4.15
C LEU A 55 15.72 31.59 2.91
N LYS A 56 15.72 32.22 1.74
CA LYS A 56 16.27 31.62 0.51
C LYS A 56 17.78 31.43 0.59
N GLU A 57 18.52 32.37 1.17
CA GLU A 57 19.96 32.25 1.38
C GLU A 57 20.33 31.11 2.35
N LEU A 58 19.48 30.89 3.35
CA LEU A 58 19.66 29.80 4.32
C LEU A 58 19.12 28.46 3.83
N ALA A 59 18.30 28.44 2.77
CA ALA A 59 17.67 27.23 2.28
C ALA A 59 18.72 26.27 1.72
N ARG A 60 18.56 24.98 2.03
CA ARG A 60 19.39 23.91 1.48
C ARG A 60 18.52 23.07 0.55
N PRO A 61 18.91 22.90 -0.72
CA PRO A 61 18.14 22.09 -1.65
C PRO A 61 18.16 20.63 -1.18
N VAL A 62 16.98 20.02 -1.16
CA VAL A 62 16.82 18.61 -0.79
C VAL A 62 16.40 17.85 -2.04
N PRO A 63 17.19 16.87 -2.51
CA PRO A 63 16.82 16.08 -3.67
C PRO A 63 15.67 15.14 -3.31
N VAL A 64 14.65 15.11 -4.17
CA VAL A 64 13.44 14.31 -4.00
C VAL A 64 13.08 13.69 -5.33
N ILE A 65 12.62 12.44 -5.31
CA ILE A 65 12.09 11.75 -6.49
C ILE A 65 10.58 11.63 -6.33
N LEU A 66 9.85 11.98 -7.39
CA LEU A 66 8.41 11.81 -7.49
C LEU A 66 8.12 10.74 -8.54
N ILE A 67 7.46 9.66 -8.12
CA ILE A 67 7.01 8.60 -9.02
C ILE A 67 5.49 8.64 -9.05
N ARG A 68 4.92 8.94 -10.22
CA ARG A 68 3.47 8.86 -10.40
C ARG A 68 3.06 7.39 -10.53
N ARG A 69 2.20 6.93 -9.64
CA ARG A 69 1.53 5.63 -9.76
C ARG A 69 0.23 5.80 -10.53
N SER A 70 0.14 5.12 -11.67
CA SER A 70 -1.13 4.99 -12.38
C SER A 70 -2.10 4.11 -11.56
N GLY A 71 -3.32 4.61 -11.39
CA GLY A 71 -4.40 3.85 -10.78
C GLY A 71 -4.95 2.79 -11.72
N PHE A 72 -5.89 1.98 -11.22
CA PHE A 72 -6.66 1.09 -12.08
C PHE A 72 -7.59 1.91 -12.96
N GLN A 73 -7.49 1.69 -14.27
CA GLN A 73 -8.40 2.24 -15.26
C GLN A 73 -9.40 1.15 -15.61
N ASN A 74 -10.69 1.41 -15.40
CA ASN A 74 -11.73 0.48 -15.82
C ASN A 74 -11.86 0.58 -17.35
N SER A 75 -11.29 -0.38 -18.08
CA SER A 75 -11.41 -0.44 -19.54
C SER A 75 -12.87 -0.56 -20.01
N ALA A 76 -13.81 -0.94 -19.14
CA ALA A 76 -15.23 -0.98 -19.44
C ALA A 76 -15.89 0.40 -19.67
N SER A 77 -15.19 1.52 -19.38
CA SER A 77 -15.66 2.86 -19.82
C SER A 77 -15.22 3.21 -21.24
N VAL A 78 -14.47 2.33 -21.92
CA VAL A 78 -14.24 2.41 -23.36
C VAL A 78 -15.22 1.45 -23.99
N LEU A 79 -16.42 1.94 -24.33
CA LEU A 79 -17.23 1.25 -25.32
C LEU A 79 -16.36 1.10 -26.59
N PRO A 80 -16.37 -0.06 -27.27
CA PRO A 80 -15.68 -0.21 -28.54
C PRO A 80 -16.15 0.90 -29.48
N GLN A 81 -15.24 1.77 -29.93
CA GLN A 81 -15.53 2.87 -30.87
C GLN A 81 -16.16 2.37 -32.18
N HIS A 82 -16.18 1.06 -32.42
CA HIS A 82 -16.75 0.44 -33.61
C HIS A 82 -18.28 0.24 -33.57
N LEU A 83 -18.94 0.52 -32.44
CA LEU A 83 -20.41 0.49 -32.31
C LEU A 83 -21.03 1.89 -32.17
N ALA A 84 -20.21 2.96 -32.23
CA ALA A 84 -20.70 4.32 -32.31
C ALA A 84 -21.14 4.60 -33.75
N THR A 85 -22.39 4.23 -34.06
CA THR A 85 -23.08 4.76 -35.24
C THR A 85 -22.98 6.28 -35.19
N ALA A 86 -22.39 6.84 -36.24
CA ALA A 86 -22.13 8.25 -36.41
C ALA A 86 -23.44 9.02 -36.56
N ASP A 87 -24.14 9.31 -35.46
CA ASP A 87 -25.19 10.32 -35.46
C ASP A 87 -25.38 10.92 -34.07
N SER A 88 -25.08 12.22 -34.00
CA SER A 88 -25.58 13.24 -33.06
C SER A 88 -25.07 13.29 -31.61
N SER A 89 -24.65 14.52 -31.27
CA SER A 89 -24.52 15.14 -29.94
C SER A 89 -23.26 14.85 -29.13
N GLU A 90 -22.69 15.96 -28.65
CA GLU A 90 -21.53 16.09 -27.77
C GLU A 90 -21.69 15.23 -26.50
N THR A 91 -21.33 13.96 -26.58
CA THR A 91 -21.14 13.14 -25.39
C THR A 91 -19.80 13.55 -24.79
N LYS A 92 -19.84 14.45 -23.79
CA LYS A 92 -18.69 14.73 -22.91
C LYS A 92 -18.10 13.40 -22.47
N SER A 93 -16.96 13.03 -23.03
CA SER A 93 -16.26 11.80 -22.67
C SER A 93 -15.95 11.89 -21.18
N VAL A 94 -16.73 11.17 -20.37
CA VAL A 94 -16.48 11.11 -18.92
C VAL A 94 -15.05 10.62 -18.76
N PRO A 95 -14.14 11.39 -18.12
CA PRO A 95 -12.76 10.95 -17.97
C PRO A 95 -12.78 9.58 -17.29
N PRO A 96 -11.97 8.62 -17.76
CA PRO A 96 -11.96 7.28 -17.19
C PRO A 96 -11.75 7.41 -15.68
N ARG A 97 -12.67 6.87 -14.89
CA ARG A 97 -12.56 6.90 -13.43
C ARG A 97 -11.37 6.04 -13.05
N SER A 98 -10.22 6.66 -12.81
CA SER A 98 -9.03 5.99 -12.29
C SER A 98 -9.13 5.92 -10.77
N PHE A 99 -9.12 4.71 -10.21
CA PHE A 99 -9.10 4.52 -8.76
C PHE A 99 -7.70 4.08 -8.30
N GLY A 100 -7.24 4.57 -7.15
CA GLY A 100 -5.92 4.23 -6.61
C GLY A 100 -4.73 4.91 -7.31
N ALA A 101 -4.95 5.97 -8.10
CA ALA A 101 -3.85 6.80 -8.59
C ALA A 101 -3.20 7.56 -7.43
N GLY A 102 -1.88 7.74 -7.48
CA GLY A 102 -1.17 8.43 -6.42
C GLY A 102 0.27 8.76 -6.79
N TRP A 103 1.01 9.28 -5.80
CA TRP A 103 2.41 9.64 -5.95
C TRP A 103 3.21 8.93 -4.87
N ASP A 104 4.35 8.38 -5.27
CA ASP A 104 5.38 7.91 -4.35
C ASP A 104 6.46 8.99 -4.26
N LEU A 105 6.78 9.36 -3.03
CA LEU A 105 7.75 10.39 -2.69
C LEU A 105 8.98 9.70 -2.08
N ILE A 106 10.13 9.78 -2.75
CA ILE A 106 11.39 9.22 -2.26
C ILE A 106 12.34 10.36 -1.89
N MET A 107 12.90 10.30 -0.69
CA MET A 107 13.76 11.35 -0.14
C MET A 107 14.73 10.81 0.90
N PRO A 108 15.76 11.58 1.31
CA PRO A 108 16.68 11.15 2.35
C PRO A 108 15.94 10.95 3.69
N ALA A 109 16.29 9.88 4.42
CA ALA A 109 15.56 9.45 5.62
C ALA A 109 15.44 10.55 6.69
N LYS A 110 16.51 11.34 6.90
CA LYS A 110 16.49 12.43 7.88
C LYS A 110 15.50 13.52 7.54
N TRP A 111 15.03 13.67 6.30
CA TRP A 111 14.04 14.69 5.90
C TRP A 111 12.59 14.19 5.97
N ALA A 112 12.35 12.89 6.09
CA ALA A 112 11.03 12.29 6.04
C ALA A 112 10.04 12.93 7.03
N THR A 113 10.45 13.15 8.29
CA THR A 113 9.57 13.75 9.32
C THR A 113 9.15 15.18 8.98
N ALA A 114 10.04 15.98 8.37
CA ALA A 114 9.71 17.37 8.03
C ALA A 114 8.64 17.43 6.93
N PHE A 115 8.77 16.59 5.92
CA PHE A 115 7.78 16.46 4.85
C PHE A 115 6.49 15.80 5.33
N TRP A 116 6.58 14.81 6.22
CA TRP A 116 5.40 14.17 6.79
C TRP A 116 4.54 15.19 7.55
N ILE A 117 5.15 15.99 8.44
CA ILE A 117 4.44 17.03 9.19
C ILE A 117 3.84 18.08 8.26
N SER A 118 4.57 18.51 7.21
CA SER A 118 4.02 19.48 6.27
C SER A 118 2.80 18.95 5.54
N LEU A 119 2.79 17.67 5.11
CA LEU A 119 1.62 17.05 4.49
C LEU A 119 0.42 17.01 5.45
N ILE A 120 0.63 16.65 6.71
CA ILE A 120 -0.44 16.62 7.72
C ILE A 120 -1.02 18.02 7.95
N TYR A 121 -0.20 19.07 8.00
CA TYR A 121 -0.70 20.45 8.10
C TYR A 121 -1.52 20.90 6.88
N HIS A 122 -1.27 20.30 5.71
CA HIS A 122 -2.10 20.47 4.51
C HIS A 122 -3.27 19.48 4.45
N GLN A 123 -3.74 18.99 5.60
CA GLN A 123 -4.92 18.14 5.76
C GLN A 123 -4.79 16.73 5.14
N ALA A 124 -3.57 16.25 4.86
CA ALA A 124 -3.37 14.85 4.50
C ALA A 124 -3.77 13.93 5.67
N ARG A 125 -4.37 12.78 5.36
CA ARG A 125 -4.74 11.75 6.35
C ARG A 125 -3.80 10.55 6.22
N ALA A 126 -3.27 10.10 7.34
CA ALA A 126 -2.42 8.92 7.39
C ALA A 126 -3.26 7.63 7.30
N GLY A 127 -2.88 6.72 6.41
CA GLY A 127 -3.42 5.37 6.32
C GLY A 127 -2.35 4.34 6.70
N GLY A 128 -2.76 3.26 7.38
CA GLY A 128 -1.87 2.16 7.72
C GLY A 128 -1.96 0.99 6.74
N LEU A 129 -1.44 -0.17 7.16
CA LEU A 129 -1.53 -1.42 6.39
C LEU A 129 -2.98 -1.83 6.09
N ARG A 130 -3.92 -1.53 7.00
CA ARG A 130 -5.34 -1.82 6.80
C ARG A 130 -5.91 -1.02 5.64
N GLU A 131 -5.68 0.29 5.62
CA GLU A 131 -6.13 1.16 4.52
C GLU A 131 -5.44 0.78 3.23
N GLN A 132 -4.13 0.49 3.27
CA GLN A 132 -3.40 0.01 2.09
C GLN A 132 -4.03 -1.25 1.51
N SER A 133 -4.37 -2.24 2.33
CA SER A 133 -5.03 -3.48 1.88
C SER A 133 -6.41 -3.23 1.26
N ARG A 134 -7.18 -2.28 1.80
CA ARG A 134 -8.49 -1.87 1.26
C ARG A 134 -8.35 -1.19 -0.10
N VAL A 135 -7.39 -0.28 -0.23
CA VAL A 135 -7.14 0.39 -1.51
C VAL A 135 -6.78 -0.67 -2.56
N HIS A 136 -5.89 -1.63 -2.25
CA HIS A 136 -5.56 -2.76 -3.15
C HIS A 136 -6.79 -3.57 -3.57
N LEU A 137 -7.68 -3.88 -2.63
CA LEU A 137 -8.94 -4.56 -2.90
C LEU A 137 -9.83 -3.77 -3.87
N GLU A 138 -9.98 -2.46 -3.65
CA GLU A 138 -10.84 -1.59 -4.45
C GLU A 138 -10.35 -1.42 -5.89
N TYR A 139 -9.03 -1.41 -6.14
CA TYR A 139 -8.46 -1.45 -7.51
C TYR A 139 -8.14 -2.87 -8.02
N LYS A 140 -8.68 -3.91 -7.39
CA LYS A 140 -8.60 -5.31 -7.81
C LYS A 140 -7.16 -5.85 -7.98
N LYS A 141 -6.22 -5.41 -7.13
CA LYS A 141 -4.88 -6.03 -7.07
C LYS A 141 -4.71 -6.87 -5.81
N PRO A 142 -4.02 -8.02 -5.91
CA PRO A 142 -3.67 -8.82 -4.74
C PRO A 142 -2.73 -8.04 -3.81
N PHE A 143 -2.94 -8.18 -2.51
CA PHE A 143 -2.13 -7.56 -1.47
C PHE A 143 -1.07 -8.54 -0.95
N PHE A 144 0.20 -8.21 -1.17
CA PHE A 144 1.32 -9.00 -0.67
C PHE A 144 1.47 -8.83 0.86
N PRO A 145 1.78 -9.89 1.63
CA PRO A 145 1.97 -11.29 1.22
C PRO A 145 0.69 -12.14 1.26
N ARG A 146 -0.41 -11.62 1.83
CA ARG A 146 -1.65 -12.34 2.13
C ARG A 146 -2.24 -13.08 0.93
N ASP A 147 -2.32 -12.42 -0.22
CA ASP A 147 -3.05 -12.94 -1.38
C ASP A 147 -2.17 -13.76 -2.35
N TYR A 148 -0.91 -14.05 -1.96
CA TYR A 148 0.06 -14.79 -2.77
C TYR A 148 0.35 -16.17 -2.14
N PRO A 149 -0.47 -17.19 -2.45
CA PRO A 149 -0.42 -18.49 -1.77
C PRO A 149 0.84 -19.31 -2.10
N GLU A 150 1.44 -19.07 -3.27
CA GLU A 150 2.63 -19.79 -3.75
C GLU A 150 3.92 -19.32 -3.07
N CYS A 151 3.92 -18.12 -2.49
CA CYS A 151 5.10 -17.55 -1.87
C CYS A 151 5.26 -18.03 -0.42
N GLN A 152 6.49 -18.33 -0.01
CA GLN A 152 6.81 -18.66 1.39
C GLN A 152 6.33 -17.56 2.36
N SER A 153 6.41 -16.29 1.97
CA SER A 153 5.90 -15.17 2.76
C SER A 153 4.40 -15.23 2.99
N GLY A 154 3.64 -15.73 2.00
CA GLY A 154 2.19 -15.93 2.11
C GLY A 154 1.85 -17.07 3.07
N ALA A 155 2.57 -18.19 2.99
CA ALA A 155 2.44 -19.30 3.94
C ALA A 155 2.72 -18.84 5.38
N ASN A 156 3.85 -18.17 5.60
CA ASN A 156 4.24 -17.64 6.91
C ASN A 156 3.20 -16.65 7.46
N TYR A 157 2.63 -15.79 6.60
CA TYR A 157 1.56 -14.86 6.99
C TYR A 157 0.31 -15.60 7.48
N TRP A 158 -0.16 -16.59 6.73
CA TRP A 158 -1.36 -17.34 7.08
C TRP A 158 -1.15 -18.24 8.30
N ASP A 159 0.04 -18.77 8.51
CA ASP A 159 0.40 -19.52 9.73
C ASP A 159 0.33 -18.63 10.98
N ALA A 160 0.88 -17.41 10.91
CA ALA A 160 0.79 -16.45 12.00
C ALA A 160 -0.67 -16.06 12.29
N VAL A 161 -1.44 -15.76 11.23
CA VAL A 161 -2.88 -15.44 11.34
C VAL A 161 -3.67 -16.61 11.91
N MET A 162 -3.36 -17.84 11.51
CA MET A 162 -4.01 -19.04 12.03
C MET A 162 -3.78 -19.19 13.54
N LYS A 163 -2.53 -19.05 13.99
CA LYS A 163 -2.15 -19.13 15.41
C LYS A 163 -2.88 -18.07 16.24
N GLU A 164 -2.94 -16.83 15.76
CA GLU A 164 -3.64 -15.75 16.45
C GLU A 164 -5.15 -16.00 16.54
N LYS A 165 -5.79 -16.37 15.42
CA LYS A 165 -7.24 -16.65 15.41
C LYS A 165 -7.61 -17.86 16.25
N LYS A 166 -6.81 -18.93 16.23
CA LYS A 166 -6.99 -20.10 17.11
C LYS A 166 -6.93 -19.66 18.57
N LYS A 167 -5.92 -18.88 18.96
CA LYS A 167 -5.79 -18.34 20.32
C LYS A 167 -7.04 -17.54 20.73
N VAL A 168 -7.52 -16.65 19.86
CA VAL A 168 -8.74 -15.86 20.12
C VAL A 168 -9.99 -16.74 20.24
N TYR A 169 -10.09 -17.79 19.42
CA TYR A 169 -11.22 -18.71 19.42
C TYR A 169 -11.27 -19.59 20.68
N TYR A 170 -10.16 -20.21 21.07
CA TYR A 170 -10.10 -21.08 22.24
C TYR A 170 -10.12 -20.32 23.57
N ARG A 171 -9.84 -19.01 23.57
CA ARG A 171 -10.07 -18.14 24.73
C ARG A 171 -11.55 -18.03 25.10
N LYS A 172 -12.46 -18.23 24.14
CA LYS A 172 -13.91 -18.18 24.38
C LYS A 172 -14.40 -19.55 24.91
N PRO A 173 -15.26 -19.59 25.94
CA PRO A 173 -15.80 -20.85 26.43
C PRO A 173 -16.66 -21.56 25.36
N PRO A 174 -16.84 -22.89 25.44
CA PRO A 174 -17.51 -23.68 24.41
C PRO A 174 -18.88 -23.15 23.97
N ALA A 175 -19.72 -22.71 24.91
CA ALA A 175 -21.05 -22.17 24.62
C ALA A 175 -21.05 -20.77 23.97
N LYS A 176 -19.89 -20.10 23.90
CA LYS A 176 -19.74 -18.73 23.35
C LYS A 176 -18.86 -18.68 22.10
N ARG A 177 -18.38 -19.83 21.61
CA ARG A 177 -17.64 -19.94 20.35
C ARG A 177 -18.46 -20.68 19.30
N ALA A 178 -18.32 -20.27 18.04
CA ALA A 178 -19.03 -20.90 16.92
C ALA A 178 -18.54 -22.34 16.73
N ASN A 179 -19.45 -23.32 16.62
CA ASN A 179 -19.04 -24.70 16.39
C ASN A 179 -18.77 -24.95 14.89
N TYR A 180 -17.52 -24.79 14.47
CA TYR A 180 -17.12 -24.97 13.07
C TYR A 180 -17.33 -26.39 12.51
N HIS A 181 -17.42 -27.40 13.37
CA HIS A 181 -17.77 -28.77 12.96
C HIS A 181 -19.21 -28.84 12.46
N HIS A 182 -20.15 -28.23 13.19
CA HIS A 182 -21.57 -28.20 12.79
C HIS A 182 -21.80 -27.26 11.61
N LEU A 183 -20.97 -26.23 11.46
CA LEU A 183 -21.01 -25.28 10.34
C LEU A 183 -20.31 -25.80 9.08
N ALA A 184 -19.83 -27.05 9.08
CA ALA A 184 -19.13 -27.67 7.94
C ALA A 184 -18.02 -26.78 7.35
N SER A 185 -17.28 -26.06 8.21
CA SER A 185 -16.19 -25.19 7.79
C SER A 185 -14.85 -25.87 8.12
N PRO A 186 -14.21 -26.54 7.14
CA PRO A 186 -12.99 -27.32 7.39
C PRO A 186 -11.80 -26.43 7.75
N PHE A 187 -11.72 -25.21 7.18
CA PHE A 187 -10.59 -24.30 7.34
C PHE A 187 -11.02 -22.93 7.89
N PRO A 188 -11.45 -22.83 9.17
CA PRO A 188 -12.06 -21.61 9.71
C PRO A 188 -11.06 -20.49 10.04
N PHE A 189 -9.77 -20.81 10.20
CA PHE A 189 -8.77 -19.87 10.71
C PHE A 189 -7.84 -19.33 9.60
N ALA A 190 -7.49 -20.15 8.62
CA ALA A 190 -6.68 -19.77 7.46
C ALA A 190 -7.09 -20.63 6.24
N PRO A 191 -6.96 -20.12 5.01
CA PRO A 191 -7.21 -20.90 3.81
C PRO A 191 -6.17 -22.03 3.66
N CYS A 192 -6.63 -23.23 3.30
CA CYS A 192 -5.75 -24.34 2.93
C CYS A 192 -5.62 -24.37 1.41
N TRP A 193 -4.60 -23.69 0.88
CA TRP A 193 -4.38 -23.57 -0.56
C TRP A 193 -4.05 -24.92 -1.22
N GLN A 194 -3.32 -25.80 -0.53
CA GLN A 194 -3.00 -27.16 -1.01
C GLN A 194 -4.27 -27.94 -1.33
N HIS A 195 -5.24 -27.94 -0.41
CA HIS A 195 -6.53 -28.61 -0.61
C HIS A 195 -7.34 -28.04 -1.78
N ILE A 196 -7.17 -26.76 -2.11
CA ILE A 196 -7.86 -26.12 -3.24
C ILE A 196 -7.17 -26.44 -4.58
N PHE A 197 -5.84 -26.52 -4.58
CA PHE A 197 -5.04 -26.69 -5.79
C PHE A 197 -4.75 -28.14 -6.18
N ASP A 198 -4.88 -29.09 -5.25
CA ASP A 198 -4.79 -30.52 -5.56
C ASP A 198 -6.00 -30.98 -6.40
N GLN A 199 -5.80 -31.06 -7.73
CA GLN A 199 -6.83 -31.43 -8.71
C GLN A 199 -7.32 -32.88 -8.61
N ASP A 200 -6.65 -33.72 -7.81
CA ASP A 200 -7.04 -35.09 -7.51
C ASP A 200 -8.05 -35.21 -6.35
N VAL A 201 -8.36 -34.10 -5.65
CA VAL A 201 -9.51 -34.02 -4.73
C VAL A 201 -10.81 -33.78 -5.52
N LYS A 202 -10.94 -34.44 -6.68
CA LYS A 202 -12.24 -34.54 -7.34
C LYS A 202 -13.09 -35.52 -6.54
N THR A 203 -14.11 -34.96 -5.89
CA THR A 203 -15.41 -35.60 -5.56
C THR A 203 -15.70 -36.17 -4.17
N LYS A 204 -14.89 -35.98 -3.11
CA LYS A 204 -15.42 -36.22 -1.74
C LYS A 204 -14.80 -35.28 -0.71
N LEU A 205 -15.49 -34.19 -0.37
CA LEU A 205 -15.50 -33.70 1.02
C LEU A 205 -16.26 -34.76 1.82
N SER A 206 -15.55 -35.82 2.18
CA SER A 206 -16.09 -36.89 2.98
C SER A 206 -16.20 -36.41 4.43
N VAL A 207 -17.14 -36.94 5.20
CA VAL A 207 -17.23 -36.71 6.66
C VAL A 207 -15.88 -36.97 7.35
N THR A 208 -15.00 -37.77 6.74
CA THR A 208 -13.64 -38.02 7.19
C THR A 208 -12.70 -36.81 7.07
N ASP A 209 -12.90 -35.85 6.16
CA ASP A 209 -12.05 -34.65 6.05
C ASP A 209 -12.36 -33.63 7.17
N LEU A 210 -13.60 -33.64 7.68
CA LEU A 210 -13.97 -32.96 8.92
C LEU A 210 -13.27 -33.60 10.14
N THR A 211 -12.97 -34.91 10.09
CA THR A 211 -12.23 -35.63 11.15
C THR A 211 -10.70 -35.64 10.97
N GLN A 212 -10.17 -35.45 9.76
CA GLN A 212 -8.72 -35.25 9.59
C GLN A 212 -8.28 -33.93 10.23
N ASN A 213 -9.15 -32.92 10.18
CA ASN A 213 -8.96 -31.69 10.96
C ASN A 213 -9.08 -31.93 12.48
N THR A 214 -9.85 -32.90 12.97
CA THR A 214 -9.78 -33.28 14.39
C THR A 214 -8.48 -34.01 14.71
N LYS A 215 -7.91 -34.81 13.80
CA LYS A 215 -6.55 -35.39 13.97
C LYS A 215 -5.45 -34.33 14.01
N ILE A 216 -5.43 -33.39 13.06
CA ILE A 216 -4.45 -32.26 13.03
C ILE A 216 -4.66 -31.32 14.23
N LEU A 217 -5.92 -31.06 14.63
CA LEU A 217 -6.22 -30.31 15.85
C LEU A 217 -5.84 -31.07 17.13
N ASN A 218 -6.01 -32.40 17.17
CA ASN A 218 -5.67 -33.23 18.32
C ASN A 218 -4.17 -33.51 18.44
N GLU A 219 -3.42 -33.58 17.33
CA GLU A 219 -1.96 -33.64 17.32
C GLU A 219 -1.36 -32.34 17.83
N CYS A 220 -1.88 -31.17 17.42
CA CYS A 220 -1.49 -29.87 18.02
C CYS A 220 -1.88 -29.71 19.50
N ILE A 221 -2.88 -30.44 20.01
CA ILE A 221 -3.26 -30.44 21.44
C ILE A 221 -2.36 -31.37 22.26
N LYS A 222 -1.77 -32.40 21.63
CA LYS A 222 -0.86 -33.37 22.29
C LYS A 222 0.60 -32.90 22.36
N GLU A 223 0.96 -31.87 21.60
CA GLU A 223 2.29 -31.23 21.65
C GLU A 223 2.36 -30.04 22.64
N GLN A 224 1.40 -29.93 23.57
CA GLN A 224 1.44 -29.05 24.76
C GLN A 224 1.53 -29.89 26.03
#